data_AF-A0A1A5PDH1-F1
#
_entry.id   AF-A0A1A5PDH1-F1
#
_cell.length_a   1.000
_cell.length_b   1.000
_cell.length_c   1.000
_cell.angle_alpha   90.00
_cell.angle_beta   90.00
_cell.angle_gamma   90.00
#
_symmetry.space_group_name_H-M   'P 1'
#
loop_
_entity.id
_entity.type
_entity.pdbx_description
1 polymer ?
#
loop_
_entity_poly.entity_id
_entity_poly.type
_entity_poly.pdbx_seq_one_letter_code
_entity_poly.pdbx_strand_id
1 'polypeptide(L)' 'MITIADPAAPELGVRFSGTAGSMPEALAEAVGLIGRGKLHIPVEKSYPLAGAAAAHIDSQAGHTRGRRVLIV' A
#
# COMPACT_ATOMS: atom_id res chain seq x y z
N MET A 1 2.63 5.18 23.91
CA MET A 1 2.61 4.21 22.80
C MET A 1 1.60 4.70 21.79
N ILE A 2 2.00 4.95 20.55
CA ILE A 2 1.08 5.26 19.43
C ILE A 2 1.03 3.98 18.60
N THR A 3 -0.15 3.39 18.49
CA THR A 3 -0.37 2.18 17.69
C THR A 3 -1.12 2.55 16.42
N ILE A 4 -0.73 1.96 15.30
CA ILE A 4 -1.37 2.14 13.99
C ILE A 4 -1.98 0.78 13.64
N ALA A 5 -3.30 0.76 13.51
CA ALA A 5 -4.10 -0.44 13.29
C ALA A 5 -4.09 -1.44 14.46
N ASP A 6 -4.45 -0.99 15.67
CA ASP A 6 -4.80 -1.87 16.78
C ASP A 6 -6.22 -2.45 16.62
N PRO A 7 -6.39 -3.77 16.43
CA PRO A 7 -7.71 -4.39 16.32
C PRO A 7 -8.57 -4.24 17.57
N ALA A 8 -7.99 -3.97 18.74
CA ALA A 8 -8.70 -3.73 20.00
C ALA A 8 -9.18 -2.27 20.15
N ALA A 9 -8.78 -1.36 19.24
CA ALA A 9 -9.17 0.04 19.27
C ALA A 9 -10.70 0.31 19.36
N PRO A 10 -11.60 -0.53 18.81
CA PRO A 10 -13.04 -0.36 19.00
C PRO A 10 -13.49 -0.35 20.47
N GLU A 11 -12.79 -1.04 21.36
CA GLU A 11 -13.09 -1.06 22.80
C GLU A 11 -12.93 0.31 23.46
N LEU A 12 -12.14 1.19 22.85
CA LEU A 12 -11.90 2.57 23.29
C LEU A 12 -12.76 3.59 22.52
N GLY A 13 -13.79 3.14 21.79
CA GLY A 13 -14.65 4.00 20.99
C GLY A 13 -14.01 4.50 19.69
N VAL A 14 -12.83 3.99 19.32
CA VAL A 14 -12.14 4.34 18.07
C VAL A 14 -12.70 3.48 16.93
N ARG A 15 -13.14 4.12 15.84
CA ARG A 15 -13.55 3.40 14.64
C ARG A 15 -12.34 2.77 13.96
N PHE A 16 -12.20 1.45 14.08
CA PHE A 16 -11.21 0.68 13.34
C PHE A 16 -11.64 0.52 11.88
N SER A 17 -10.83 0.99 10.93
CA SER A 17 -11.12 0.92 9.49
C SER A 17 -10.53 -0.32 8.80
N GLY A 18 -9.74 -1.14 9.51
CA GLY A 18 -9.05 -2.29 8.93
C GLY A 18 -9.90 -3.53 8.66
N THR A 19 -11.20 -3.50 8.96
CA THR A 19 -12.15 -4.62 8.75
C THR A 19 -13.14 -4.37 7.60
N ALA A 20 -12.86 -3.44 6.69
CA ALA A 20 -13.88 -2.96 5.76
C ALA A 20 -13.81 -3.61 4.37
N GLY A 21 -14.81 -4.44 4.08
CA GLY A 21 -15.31 -4.68 2.72
C GLY A 21 -14.75 -5.90 1.98
N SER A 22 -15.37 -6.17 0.83
CA SER A 22 -14.94 -7.23 -0.10
C SER A 22 -13.66 -6.79 -0.82
N MET A 23 -12.55 -7.49 -0.58
CA MET A 23 -11.28 -7.24 -1.28
C MET A 23 -11.43 -7.31 -2.82
N PRO A 24 -12.18 -8.28 -3.40
CA PRO A 24 -12.47 -8.27 -4.84
C PRO A 24 -13.18 -7.00 -5.33
N GLU A 25 -14.18 -6.51 -4.59
CA GLU A 25 -14.92 -5.28 -4.97
C GLU A 25 -14.01 -4.05 -4.91
N ALA A 26 -13.20 -3.94 -3.85
CA ALA A 26 -12.23 -2.86 -3.71
C ALA A 26 -11.19 -2.87 -4.85
N LEU A 27 -10.73 -4.05 -5.26
CA LEU A 27 -9.83 -4.18 -6.40
C LEU A 27 -10.50 -3.77 -7.71
N ALA A 28 -11.75 -4.19 -7.94
CA ALA A 28 -12.50 -3.82 -9.13
C ALA A 28 -12.71 -2.30 -9.21
N GLU A 29 -13.03 -1.66 -8.08
CA GLU A 29 -13.15 -0.20 -7.99
C GLU A 29 -11.81 0.49 -8.29
N ALA A 30 -10.72 0.05 -7.67
CA ALA A 30 -9.39 0.61 -7.87
C ALA A 30 -8.95 0.53 -9.34
N VAL A 31 -9.17 -0.60 -10.00
CA VAL A 31 -8.90 -0.76 -11.44
C VAL A 31 -9.74 0.21 -12.27
N GLY A 32 -11.03 0.36 -11.94
CA GLY A 32 -11.91 1.33 -12.61
C GLY A 32 -11.45 2.78 -12.44
N LEU A 33 -10.92 3.15 -11.27
CA LEU A 33 -10.37 4.48 -11.02
C LEU A 33 -9.08 4.73 -11.81
N ILE A 34 -8.19 3.73 -11.89
CA ILE A 34 -6.97 3.79 -12.70
C ILE A 34 -7.32 3.94 -14.18
N GLY A 35 -8.24 3.12 -14.70
CA GLY A 35 -8.67 3.18 -16.10
C GLY A 35 -9.28 4.53 -16.50
N ARG A 36 -9.94 5.23 -15.55
CA ARG A 36 -10.48 6.59 -15.75
C ARG A 36 -9.47 7.71 -15.49
N GLY A 37 -8.22 7.39 -15.13
CA GLY A 37 -7.20 8.39 -14.75
C GLY A 37 -7.49 9.13 -13.44
N LYS A 38 -8.43 8.65 -12.62
CA LYS A 38 -8.80 9.26 -11.32
C LYS A 38 -7.93 8.76 -10.16
N LEU A 39 -7.23 7.64 -10.36
CA LEU A 39 -6.23 7.12 -9.45
C LEU A 39 -4.94 6.91 -10.22
N HIS A 40 -3.88 7.58 -9.79
CA HIS A 40 -2.53 7.36 -10.29
C HIS A 40 -1.67 6.86 -9.15
N ILE A 41 -0.94 5.77 -9.41
CA ILE A 41 -0.04 5.17 -8.43
C ILE A 41 1.38 5.29 -8.97
N PRO A 42 2.19 6.25 -8.48
CA PRO A 42 3.52 6.47 -9.00
C PRO A 42 4.43 5.29 -8.69
N VAL A 43 5.21 4.88 -9.68
CA VAL A 43 6.37 4.00 -9.50
C VAL A 43 7.59 4.89 -9.38
N GLU A 44 8.19 4.93 -8.20
CA GLU A 44 9.37 5.76 -7.91
C GLU A 44 10.63 5.10 -8.47
N LYS A 45 10.77 3.78 -8.31
CA LYS A 45 11.97 3.05 -8.70
C LYS A 45 11.66 1.60 -9.05
N SER A 46 12.32 1.12 -10.09
CA SER A 46 12.23 -0.26 -10.56
C SER A 46 13.56 -0.96 -10.40
N TYR A 47 13.53 -2.23 -10.04
CA TYR A 47 14.71 -3.08 -9.92
C TYR A 47 14.49 -4.37 -10.72
N PRO A 48 15.54 -4.94 -11.34
CA PRO A 48 15.46 -6.34 -11.76
C PRO A 48 15.26 -7.23 -10.54
N LEU A 49 14.67 -8.42 -10.72
CA LEU A 49 14.47 -9.37 -9.62
C LEU A 49 15.77 -9.67 -8.83
N ALA A 50 16.90 -9.76 -9.53
CA ALA A 50 18.22 -9.93 -8.91
C ALA A 50 18.61 -8.80 -7.93
N GLY A 51 18.01 -7.62 -8.07
CA GLY A 51 18.21 -6.45 -7.21
C GLY A 51 17.31 -6.38 -5.99
N ALA A 52 16.57 -7.46 -5.64
CA ALA A 52 15.60 -7.46 -4.54
C ALA A 52 16.20 -7.04 -3.18
N ALA A 53 17.45 -7.43 -2.88
CA ALA A 53 18.12 -7.01 -1.65
C ALA A 53 18.30 -5.49 -1.56
N ALA A 54 18.74 -4.86 -2.66
CA ALA A 54 18.89 -3.41 -2.74
C ALA A 54 17.52 -2.72 -2.65
N ALA A 55 16.49 -3.24 -3.34
CA ALA A 55 15.13 -2.73 -3.25
C ALA A 55 14.59 -2.75 -1.81
N HIS A 56 14.91 -3.80 -1.05
CA HIS A 56 14.48 -3.93 0.35
C HIS A 56 15.19 -2.93 1.27
N ILE A 57 16.51 -2.77 1.13
CA ILE A 57 17.28 -1.76 1.89
C ILE A 57 16.73 -0.36 1.60
N ASP A 58 16.52 -0.03 0.32
CA ASP A 58 15.98 1.27 -0.09
C ASP A 58 14.55 1.49 0.45
N SER A 59 13.77 0.44 0.69
CA SER A 59 12.42 0.53 1.27
C SER A 59 12.42 0.94 2.74
N GLN A 60 13.51 0.72 3.47
CA GLN A 60 13.61 1.07 4.90
C GLN A 60 13.81 2.58 5.12
N ALA A 61 14.16 3.33 4.08
CA ALA A 61 14.36 4.78 4.14
C ALA A 61 13.07 5.61 4.38
N GLY A 62 11.92 4.96 4.64
CA GLY A 62 10.68 5.61 5.03
C GLY A 62 9.78 6.01 3.85
N HIS A 63 8.91 7.00 4.08
CA HIS A 63 7.80 7.40 3.21
C HIS A 63 8.27 8.08 1.91
N THR A 64 8.76 7.29 0.96
CA THR A 64 8.98 7.74 -0.42
C THR A 64 7.66 8.03 -1.13
N ARG A 65 7.68 8.96 -2.10
CA ARG A 65 6.49 9.42 -2.81
C ARG A 65 5.83 8.39 -3.74
N GLY A 66 6.43 7.21 -3.95
CA GLY A 66 5.89 6.18 -4.82
C GLY A 66 6.32 4.76 -4.47
N ARG A 67 5.79 3.81 -5.26
CA ARG A 67 6.05 2.37 -5.13
C ARG A 67 7.43 2.02 -5.67
N ARG A 68 8.06 1.02 -5.03
CA ARG A 68 9.21 0.30 -5.60
C ARG A 68 8.69 -1.00 -6.20
N VAL A 69 9.15 -1.35 -7.39
CA VAL A 69 8.72 -2.57 -8.08
C VAL A 69 9.91 -3.44 -8.47
N LEU A 70 9.71 -4.75 -8.41
CA LEU A 70 10.63 -5.73 -9.00
C LEU A 70 10.07 -6.13 -10.37
N ILE A 71 10.94 -6.15 -11.37
CA ILE A 71 10.63 -6.55 -12.74
C ILE A 71 11.30 -7.90 -13.01
N VAL A 72 10.54 -8.80 -13.65
CA VAL A 72 10.96 -10.14 -14.06
C VAL A 72 11.24 -10.20 -15.56
#